data_AF-A0A940HUD5-F1
#
_entry.id   AF-A0A940HUD5-F1
#
_cell.length_a   1.000
_cell.length_b   1.000
_cell.length_c   1.000
_cell.angle_alpha   90.00
_cell.angle_beta   90.00
_cell.angle_gamma   90.00
#
_symmetry.space_group_name_H-M   'P 1'
#
loop_
_entity.id
_entity.type
_entity.pdbx_description
1 polymer ?
#
loop_
_entity_poly.entity_id
_entity_poly.type
_entity_poly.pdbx_seq_one_letter_code
_entity_poly.pdbx_strand_id
1 'polypeptide(L)' 'MSTITLPIPDNIDLDTRDTVKFLAAKLFESGRLSLGQAAEVAGLSKVAFSEILIDYGVSLINYPASDIKRDASRI' A
#
# COMPACT_ATOMS: atom_id res chain seq x y z
N MET A 1 -6.77 -7.94 15.34
CA MET A 1 -6.43 -6.69 14.64
C MET A 1 -5.65 -5.81 15.60
N SER A 2 -4.55 -5.21 15.15
CA SER A 2 -3.76 -4.29 15.96
C SER A 2 -4.00 -2.86 15.47
N THR A 3 -4.17 -1.92 16.39
CA THR A 3 -4.47 -0.51 16.09
C THR A 3 -3.22 0.34 16.30
N ILE A 4 -2.95 1.25 15.37
CA ILE A 4 -1.88 2.27 15.48
C ILE A 4 -2.56 3.64 15.53
N THR A 5 -2.16 4.49 16.48
CA THR A 5 -2.65 5.85 16.62
C THR A 5 -1.54 6.83 16.23
N LEU A 6 -1.84 7.76 15.34
CA LEU A 6 -0.89 8.78 14.86
C LEU A 6 -1.41 10.17 15.25
N PRO A 7 -0.68 10.93 16.10
CA PRO A 7 -1.03 12.32 16.36
C PRO A 7 -0.73 13.14 15.10
N ILE A 8 -1.73 13.85 14.59
CA ILE A 8 -1.61 14.74 13.44
C ILE A 8 -1.80 16.18 13.93
N PRO A 9 -0.99 17.15 13.45
CA PRO A 9 -1.22 18.57 13.73
C PRO A 9 -2.60 19.05 13.25
N ASP A 10 -3.29 19.82 14.08
CA ASP A 10 -4.68 20.31 13.80
C ASP A 10 -4.78 21.24 12.59
N ASN A 11 -3.65 21.71 12.06
CA ASN A 11 -3.60 22.57 10.86
C ASN A 11 -3.63 21.79 9.55
N ILE A 12 -3.62 20.45 9.59
CA ILE A 12 -3.67 19.60 8.40
C ILE A 12 -5.10 19.10 8.22
N ASP A 13 -5.71 19.46 7.10
CA ASP A 13 -6.95 18.86 6.66
C ASP A 13 -6.65 17.50 5.99
N LEU A 14 -7.04 16.41 6.66
CA LEU A 14 -6.85 15.06 6.17
C LEU A 14 -8.21 14.39 5.96
N ASP A 15 -8.44 13.89 4.74
CA ASP A 15 -9.50 12.92 4.53
C ASP A 15 -9.04 11.55 5.05
N THR A 16 -9.71 11.07 6.10
CA THR A 16 -9.38 9.79 6.75
C THR A 16 -9.43 8.63 5.76
N ARG A 17 -10.37 8.63 4.81
CA ARG A 17 -10.55 7.51 3.88
C ARG A 17 -9.41 7.45 2.87
N ASP A 18 -9.02 8.59 2.31
CA ASP A 18 -7.87 8.70 1.41
C ASP A 18 -6.56 8.38 2.12
N THR A 19 -6.39 8.87 3.36
CA THR A 19 -5.21 8.59 4.19
C THR A 19 -5.03 7.09 4.44
N VAL A 20 -6.13 6.37 4.73
CA VAL A 20 -6.10 4.92 4.92
C VAL A 20 -5.72 4.18 3.63
N LYS A 21 -6.27 4.59 2.48
CA LYS A 21 -5.90 4.01 1.17
C LYS A 21 -4.44 4.25 0.84
N PHE A 22 -3.94 5.47 1.04
CA PHE A 22 -2.54 5.81 0.85
C PHE A 22 -1.62 4.92 1.70
N LEU A 23 -1.93 4.77 2.99
CA LEU A 23 -1.14 3.93 3.88
C LEU A 23 -1.18 2.46 3.47
N ALA A 24 -2.35 1.95 3.09
CA ALA A 24 -2.49 0.59 2.58
C ALA A 24 -1.65 0.36 1.31
N ALA A 25 -1.65 1.32 0.38
CA ALA A 25 -0.84 1.27 -0.84
C ALA A 25 0.66 1.24 -0.52
N LYS A 26 1.14 2.07 0.41
CA LYS A 26 2.57 2.09 0.81
C LYS A 26 2.99 0.86 1.60
N LEU A 27 2.09 0.29 2.40
CA LEU A 27 2.35 -0.98 3.08
C LEU A 27 2.37 -2.16 2.10
N PHE A 28 1.55 -2.14 1.04
CA PHE A 28 1.64 -3.10 -0.07
C PHE A 28 2.96 -2.95 -0.83
N GLU A 29 3.32 -1.73 -1.22
CA GLU A 29 4.58 -1.41 -1.91
C GLU A 29 5.81 -1.90 -1.13
N SER A 30 5.82 -1.73 0.19
CA SER A 30 6.90 -2.21 1.06
C SER A 30 6.90 -3.73 1.31
N GLY A 31 5.94 -4.47 0.75
CA GLY A 31 5.77 -5.91 0.93
C GLY A 31 5.30 -6.32 2.33
N ARG A 32 4.88 -5.36 3.17
CA ARG A 32 4.36 -5.61 4.53
C ARG A 32 2.94 -6.14 4.52
N LEU A 33 2.15 -5.76 3.51
CA LEU A 33 0.83 -6.31 3.25
C LEU A 33 0.80 -6.98 1.88
N SER A 34 0.15 -8.13 1.80
CA SER A 34 -0.28 -8.66 0.51
C SER A 34 -1.37 -7.77 -0.10
N LEU A 35 -1.59 -7.88 -1.42
CA LEU A 35 -2.67 -7.15 -2.12
C LEU A 35 -4.04 -7.33 -1.43
N GLY A 36 -4.32 -8.54 -0.93
CA GLY A 36 -5.55 -8.85 -0.21
C GLY A 36 -5.68 -8.14 1.13
N GLN A 37 -4.61 -8.17 1.94
CA GLN A 37 -4.60 -7.51 3.24
C GLN A 37 -4.66 -5.98 3.10
N ALA A 38 -3.97 -5.43 2.10
CA ALA A 38 -4.01 -3.99 1.83
C ALA A 38 -5.41 -3.55 1.35
N ALA A 39 -6.07 -4.35 0.52
CA ALA A 39 -7.46 -4.11 0.12
C ALA A 39 -8.42 -4.12 1.33
N GLU A 40 -8.26 -5.07 2.25
CA GLU A 40 -9.04 -5.14 3.48
C GLU A 40 -8.83 -3.90 4.37
N VAL A 41 -7.58 -3.45 4.55
CA VAL A 41 -7.26 -2.22 5.28
C VAL A 41 -7.89 -1.00 4.63
N ALA A 42 -7.89 -0.93 3.29
CA ALA A 42 -8.48 0.15 2.52
C ALA A 42 -10.03 0.10 2.47
N GLY A 43 -10.66 -0.97 2.98
CA GLY A 43 -12.10 -1.17 2.89
C GLY A 43 -12.60 -1.40 1.45
N LEU A 44 -11.75 -2.01 0.60
CA LEU A 44 -12.00 -2.23 -0.82
C LEU A 44 -11.93 -3.72 -1.19
N SER A 45 -12.51 -4.06 -2.34
CA SER A 45 -12.23 -5.36 -2.97
C SER A 45 -10.80 -5.39 -3.51
N LYS A 46 -10.24 -6.59 -3.72
CA LYS A 46 -8.89 -6.72 -4.31
C LYS A 46 -8.77 -6.04 -5.68
N VAL A 47 -9.82 -6.12 -6.49
CA VAL A 47 -9.87 -5.51 -7.83
C VAL A 47 -9.88 -3.98 -7.70
N ALA A 48 -10.80 -3.42 -6.91
CA ALA A 48 -10.86 -1.98 -6.70
C ALA A 48 -9.58 -1.42 -6.07
N PHE A 49 -8.96 -2.18 -5.15
CA PHE A 49 -7.68 -1.78 -4.58
C PHE A 49 -6.55 -1.78 -5.62
N SER A 50 -6.50 -2.78 -6.51
CA SER A 50 -5.48 -2.83 -7.58
C SER A 50 -5.58 -1.66 -8.56
N GLU A 51 -6.80 -1.15 -8.80
CA GLU A 51 -7.04 -0.01 -9.68
C GLU A 51 -6.50 1.29 -9.08
N ILE A 52 -6.68 1.51 -7.78
CA ILE A 52 -6.26 2.76 -7.11
C ILE A 52 -4.76 2.83 -6.80
N LEU A 53 -4.01 1.73 -6.95
CA LEU A 53 -2.57 1.74 -6.65
C LEU A 53 -1.81 2.79 -7.49
N ILE A 54 -2.25 3.00 -8.73
CA ILE A 54 -1.65 3.98 -9.63
C ILE A 54 -1.81 5.41 -9.11
N ASP A 55 -2.93 5.72 -8.45
CA ASP A 55 -3.22 7.04 -7.89
C ASP A 55 -2.24 7.41 -6.76
N TYR A 56 -1.67 6.39 -6.10
CA TYR A 56 -0.67 6.54 -5.04
C TYR A 56 0.78 6.27 -5.52
N GLY A 57 0.97 6.18 -6.84
CA GLY A 57 2.28 5.94 -7.46
C GLY A 57 2.86 4.56 -7.16
N VAL A 58 2.01 3.58 -6.83
CA VAL A 58 2.42 2.21 -6.49
C VAL A 58 2.19 1.31 -7.70
N SER A 59 3.22 0.57 -8.10
CA SER A 59 3.09 -0.44 -9.14
C SER A 59 2.30 -1.64 -8.62
N LEU A 60 1.28 -2.08 -9.38
CA LEU A 60 0.58 -3.34 -9.11
C LEU A 60 1.53 -4.54 -9.20
N ILE A 61 2.49 -4.50 -10.11
CA ILE A 61 3.59 -5.45 -10.14
C ILE A 61 4.56 -5.03 -9.03
N ASN A 62 4.28 -5.57 -7.84
CA ASN A 62 5.19 -5.52 -6.72
C ASN A 62 6.31 -6.54 -6.98
N TYR A 63 7.33 -6.13 -7.73
CA TYR A 63 8.57 -6.87 -7.90
C TYR A 63 9.53 -6.38 -6.82
N PRO A 64 9.58 -7.01 -5.63
CA PRO A 64 10.43 -6.52 -4.57
C PRO A 64 11.88 -6.50 -5.05
N ALA A 65 12.66 -5.49 -4.64
CA ALA A 65 14.04 -5.33 -5.08
C ALA A 65 14.91 -6.58 -4.85
N SER A 66 14.56 -7.42 -3.87
CA SER A 66 15.17 -8.73 -3.64
C SER A 66 14.98 -9.70 -4.82
N ASP A 67 13.80 -9.69 -5.44
CA ASP A 67 13.49 -10.55 -6.58
C ASP A 67 14.19 -10.04 -7.84
N ILE A 68 14.28 -8.70 -8.03
CA ILE A 68 15.06 -8.08 -9.10
C ILE A 68 16.53 -8.51 -8.99
N LYS A 69 17.13 -8.43 -7.80
CA LYS A 69 18.52 -8.84 -7.56
C LYS A 69 18.75 -10.33 -7.82
N ARG A 70 17.81 -11.17 -7.41
CA ARG A 70 17.88 -12.63 -7.60
C ARG A 70 17.82 -13.02 -9.08
N ASP A 71 17.00 -12.34 -9.87
CA ASP A 71 16.91 -12.61 -11.31
C ASP A 71 18.10 -12.01 -12.07
N ALA A 72 18.57 -10.82 -11.69
CA ALA A 72 19.76 -10.20 -12.27
C ALA A 72 21.06 -11.01 -12.03
N SER A 73 21.09 -11.88 -11.02
CA SER A 73 22.22 -12.77 -10.74
C SER A 73 22.15 -14.12 -11.47
N ARG A 74 21.11 -14.34 -12.28
CA ARG A 74 20.91 -15.54 -13.09
C ARG A 74 21.16 -15.33 -14.59
N ILE A 75 21.59 -14.13 -14.99
CA ILE A 75 21.96 -13.75 -16.36
C ILE A 75 23.46 -13.49 -16.47
#